data_AF-A0A2A4TU87-F1
#
_entry.id   AF-A0A2A4TU87-F1
#
_cell.length_a   1.000
_cell.length_b   1.000
_cell.length_c   1.000
_cell.angle_alpha   90.00
_cell.angle_beta   90.00
_cell.angle_gamma   90.00
#
_symmetry.space_group_name_H-M   'P 1'
#
loop_
_entity.id
_entity.type
_entity.pdbx_description
1 polymer ?
#
loop_
_entity_poly.entity_id
_entity_poly.type
_entity_poly.pdbx_seq_one_letter_code
_entity_poly.pdbx_strand_id
1 'polypeptide(L)'
;MNTSPEAKTPDTPTLNTLEDMRMHLEDIHETPLAPNDPILMAYTLYRASLNDYEGMLKRHHKAITLVMNTAVEGLSHDDISKNLLAQNQILKRTQDIYDRQYKRAKILSILNLSIFCIFALVLIYLFIQ
;
A
#
# COMPACT_ATOMS: atom_id res chain seq x y z
N MET A 1 -1.75 -32.18 -28.38
CA MET A 1 -2.80 -32.39 -27.36
C MET A 1 -2.12 -32.47 -26.02
N ASN A 2 -2.30 -31.43 -25.20
CA ASN A 2 -1.61 -31.25 -23.92
C ASN A 2 -2.57 -31.74 -22.82
N THR A 3 -2.32 -32.91 -22.23
CA THR A 3 -3.04 -33.35 -21.03
C THR A 3 -2.18 -33.02 -19.83
N SER A 4 -2.41 -31.83 -19.28
CA SER A 4 -1.92 -31.42 -17.97
C SER A 4 -2.43 -32.40 -16.91
N PRO A 5 -1.57 -33.04 -16.12
CA PRO A 5 -2.03 -33.72 -14.92
C PRO A 5 -2.50 -32.64 -13.95
N GLU A 6 -3.81 -32.56 -13.77
CA GLU A 6 -4.48 -31.83 -12.71
C GLU A 6 -3.85 -32.28 -11.39
N ALA A 7 -3.11 -31.38 -10.75
CA ALA A 7 -2.51 -31.62 -9.45
C ALA A 7 -3.66 -31.83 -8.46
N LYS A 8 -3.97 -33.10 -8.19
CA LYS A 8 -4.84 -33.51 -7.08
C LYS A 8 -4.13 -33.08 -5.80
N THR A 9 -4.46 -31.88 -5.33
CA THR A 9 -4.14 -31.44 -3.97
C THR A 9 -4.65 -32.56 -3.06
N PRO A 10 -3.82 -33.14 -2.18
CA PRO A 10 -4.32 -34.14 -1.23
C PRO A 10 -5.44 -33.45 -0.47
N ASP A 11 -6.66 -34.00 -0.52
CA ASP A 11 -7.75 -33.59 0.34
C ASP A 11 -7.19 -33.64 1.76
N THR A 12 -6.83 -32.48 2.31
CA THR A 12 -6.25 -32.42 3.65
C THR A 12 -7.44 -32.70 4.55
N PRO A 13 -7.50 -33.87 5.20
CA PRO A 13 -8.66 -34.19 6.00
C PRO A 13 -8.81 -33.09 7.05
N THR A 14 -10.00 -32.49 7.13
CA THR A 14 -10.32 -31.56 8.20
C THR A 14 -10.50 -32.38 9.47
N LEU A 15 -9.37 -32.67 10.14
CA LEU A 15 -9.29 -33.39 11.40
C LEU A 15 -9.81 -32.47 12.50
N ASN A 16 -11.14 -32.35 12.57
CA ASN A 16 -11.84 -31.44 13.45
C ASN A 16 -12.08 -32.03 14.85
N THR A 17 -11.84 -33.32 15.04
CA THR A 17 -11.96 -34.00 16.34
C THR A 17 -10.68 -34.76 16.69
N LEU A 18 -10.47 -34.95 17.99
CA LEU A 18 -9.35 -35.72 18.52
C LEU A 18 -9.40 -37.17 18.04
N GLU A 19 -10.60 -37.71 17.89
CA GLU A 19 -10.84 -39.08 17.45
C GLU A 19 -10.54 -39.25 15.96
N ASP A 20 -10.86 -38.25 15.12
CA ASP A 20 -10.47 -38.26 13.71
C ASP A 20 -8.95 -38.23 13.56
N MET A 21 -8.25 -37.43 14.38
CA MET A 21 -6.79 -37.39 14.41
C MET A 21 -6.20 -38.72 14.85
N ARG A 22 -6.79 -39.35 15.89
CA ARG A 22 -6.37 -40.68 16.36
C ARG A 22 -6.50 -41.72 15.26
N MET A 23 -7.69 -41.85 14.65
CA MET A 23 -7.93 -42.80 13.56
C MET A 23 -7.01 -42.55 12.37
N HIS A 24 -6.74 -41.29 12.02
CA HIS A 24 -5.85 -40.94 10.92
C HIS A 24 -4.38 -41.30 11.21
N LEU A 25 -3.92 -41.08 12.45
CA LEU A 25 -2.56 -41.47 12.85
C LEU A 25 -2.41 -42.99 12.93
N GLU A 26 -3.44 -43.69 13.39
CA GLU A 26 -3.48 -45.16 13.39
C GLU A 26 -3.42 -45.73 11.96
N ASP A 27 -4.14 -45.12 11.02
CA ASP A 27 -4.15 -45.49 9.60
C ASP A 27 -2.77 -45.27 8.93
N ILE A 28 -2.11 -44.13 9.22
CA ILE A 28 -0.80 -43.81 8.63
C ILE A 28 0.33 -44.66 9.22
N HIS A 29 0.31 -44.88 10.53
CA HIS A 29 1.43 -45.47 11.26
C HIS A 29 1.21 -46.95 11.62
N GLU A 30 0.08 -47.54 11.22
CA GLU A 30 -0.32 -48.93 11.50
C GLU A 30 -0.16 -49.35 12.98
N THR A 31 -0.18 -48.37 13.87
CA THR A 31 0.07 -48.55 15.31
C THR A 31 -1.13 -48.06 16.09
N PRO A 32 -1.65 -48.85 17.05
CA PRO A 32 -2.78 -48.42 17.88
C PRO A 32 -2.32 -47.30 18.82
N LEU A 33 -2.97 -46.14 18.75
CA LEU A 33 -2.71 -45.02 19.65
C LEU A 33 -3.62 -45.11 20.87
N ALA A 34 -3.03 -45.06 22.06
CA ALA A 34 -3.79 -45.01 23.29
C ALA A 34 -4.53 -43.66 23.41
N PRO A 35 -5.70 -43.60 24.09
CA PRO A 35 -6.42 -42.33 24.30
C PRO A 35 -5.60 -41.26 25.03
N ASN A 36 -4.61 -41.67 25.82
CA ASN A 36 -3.70 -40.80 26.58
C ASN A 36 -2.33 -40.64 25.90
N ASP A 37 -2.24 -40.92 24.60
CA ASP A 37 -0.98 -40.82 23.86
C ASP A 37 -0.44 -39.37 23.88
N PRO A 38 0.86 -39.15 24.13
CA PRO A 38 1.49 -37.82 24.10
C PRO A 38 1.24 -37.04 22.80
N ILE A 39 1.10 -37.73 21.65
CA ILE A 39 0.82 -37.13 20.35
C ILE A 39 -0.59 -36.52 20.33
N LEU A 40 -1.58 -37.23 20.87
CA LEU A 40 -2.94 -36.72 21.03
C LEU A 40 -2.99 -35.55 22.00
N MET A 41 -2.20 -35.59 23.08
CA MET A 41 -2.06 -34.48 24.01
C MET A 41 -1.47 -33.23 23.31
N ALA A 42 -0.45 -33.40 22.46
CA ALA A 42 0.11 -32.31 21.66
C ALA A 42 -0.92 -31.72 20.69
N TYR A 43 -1.76 -32.55 20.05
CA TYR A 43 -2.85 -32.07 19.20
C TYR A 43 -3.90 -31.28 20.00
N THR A 44 -4.28 -31.72 21.20
CA THR A 44 -5.21 -30.94 22.04
C THR A 44 -4.64 -29.58 22.44
N LEU A 45 -3.35 -29.52 22.78
CA LEU A 45 -2.67 -28.27 23.11
C LEU A 45 -2.57 -27.35 21.89
N TYR A 46 -2.23 -27.90 20.72
CA TYR A 46 -2.20 -27.17 19.47
C TYR A 46 -3.58 -26.56 19.16
N ARG A 47 -4.65 -27.36 19.29
CA ARG A 47 -6.01 -26.89 19.07
C ARG A 47 -6.47 -25.83 20.07
N ALA A 48 -6.11 -25.96 21.34
CA ALA A 48 -6.35 -24.92 22.34
C ALA A 48 -5.62 -23.62 21.97
N SER A 49 -4.36 -23.71 21.53
CA SER A 49 -3.59 -22.54 21.10
C SER A 49 -4.20 -21.86 19.87
N LEU A 50 -4.71 -22.63 18.89
CA LEU A 50 -5.40 -22.07 17.73
C LEU A 50 -6.64 -21.27 18.12
N ASN A 51 -7.46 -21.79 19.04
CA ASN A 51 -8.62 -21.06 19.54
C ASN A 51 -8.23 -19.74 20.23
N ASP A 52 -7.15 -19.75 21.00
CA ASP A 52 -6.62 -18.54 21.64
C ASP A 52 -6.13 -17.52 20.60
N TYR A 53 -5.44 -18.00 19.55
CA TYR A 53 -4.99 -17.18 18.43
C TYR A 53 -6.17 -16.56 17.66
N GLU A 54 -7.22 -17.32 17.38
CA GLU A 54 -8.44 -16.78 16.76
C GLU A 54 -9.10 -15.70 17.63
N GLY A 55 -9.16 -15.92 18.94
CA GLY A 55 -9.66 -14.94 19.89
C GLY A 55 -8.82 -13.66 19.90
N MET A 56 -7.49 -13.79 19.84
CA MET A 56 -6.57 -12.67 19.73
C MET A 56 -6.77 -11.91 18.41
N LEU A 57 -6.92 -12.63 17.30
CA LEU A 57 -7.14 -12.04 15.99
C LEU A 57 -8.45 -11.25 15.94
N LYS A 58 -9.53 -11.78 16.52
CA LYS A 58 -10.82 -11.07 16.66
C LYS A 58 -10.67 -9.78 17.48
N ARG A 59 -9.93 -9.81 18.60
CA ARG A 59 -9.64 -8.62 19.41
C ARG A 59 -8.83 -7.59 18.63
N HIS A 60 -7.80 -8.03 17.91
CA HIS A 60 -6.97 -7.16 17.09
C HIS A 60 -7.77 -6.50 15.97
N HIS A 61 -8.60 -7.27 15.27
CA HIS A 61 -9.46 -6.75 14.23
C HIS A 61 -10.41 -5.69 14.79
N LYS A 62 -11.06 -5.95 15.93
CA LYS A 62 -11.93 -4.98 16.59
C LYS A 62 -11.18 -3.70 16.99
N ALA A 63 -9.96 -3.83 17.52
CA ALA A 63 -9.14 -2.69 17.91
C ALA A 63 -8.73 -1.84 16.69
N ILE A 64 -8.28 -2.47 15.61
CA ILE A 64 -7.92 -1.77 14.36
C ILE A 64 -9.14 -1.05 13.78
N THR A 65 -10.29 -1.71 13.71
CA THR A 65 -11.53 -1.10 13.22
C THR A 65 -11.95 0.10 14.07
N LEU A 66 -11.80 0.03 15.40
CA LEU A 66 -12.08 1.15 16.29
C LEU A 66 -11.09 2.31 16.08
N VAL A 67 -9.80 2.03 15.95
CA VAL A 67 -8.79 3.06 15.64
C VAL A 67 -9.06 3.70 14.28
N MET A 68 -9.42 2.92 13.28
CA MET A 68 -9.75 3.44 11.95
C MET A 68 -10.99 4.32 11.99
N ASN A 69 -12.05 3.88 12.67
CA ASN A 69 -13.28 4.67 12.81
C ASN A 69 -13.03 5.98 13.56
N THR A 70 -12.26 5.97 14.65
CA THR A 70 -11.91 7.19 15.39
C THR A 70 -11.00 8.12 14.60
N ALA A 71 -10.06 7.59 13.80
CA ALA A 71 -9.25 8.40 12.89
C ALA A 71 -10.08 9.04 11.77
N VAL A 72 -11.07 8.32 11.24
CA VAL A 72 -12.01 8.82 10.23
C VAL A 72 -12.98 9.83 10.82
N GLU A 73 -13.48 9.64 12.04
CA GLU A 73 -14.30 10.61 12.77
C GLU A 73 -13.51 11.88 13.12
N GLY A 74 -12.22 11.74 13.45
CA GLY A 74 -11.31 12.87 13.70
C GLY A 74 -10.94 13.64 12.42
N LEU A 75 -11.10 13.04 11.25
CA LEU A 75 -11.01 13.70 9.95
C LEU A 75 -12.42 14.06 9.49
N SER A 76 -12.99 15.10 10.11
CA SER A 76 -14.26 15.66 9.63
C SER A 76 -14.17 15.94 8.13
N HIS A 77 -15.25 15.63 7.40
CA HIS A 77 -15.37 15.93 5.97
C HIS A 77 -15.14 17.44 5.68
N ASP A 78 -15.38 18.30 6.68
CA ASP A 78 -15.07 19.72 6.63
C ASP A 78 -13.56 20.00 6.68
N ASP A 79 -12.78 19.24 7.44
CA ASP A 79 -11.33 19.43 7.53
C ASP A 79 -10.63 18.90 6.28
N ILE A 80 -11.13 17.79 5.72
CA ILE A 80 -10.67 17.28 4.41
C ILE A 80 -10.98 18.30 3.31
N SER A 81 -12.20 18.84 3.26
CA SER A 81 -12.57 19.81 2.24
C SER A 81 -11.80 21.13 2.39
N LYS A 82 -11.59 21.63 3.61
CA LYS A 82 -10.73 22.81 3.88
C LYS A 82 -9.29 22.57 3.43
N ASN A 83 -8.71 21.40 3.74
CA ASN A 83 -7.35 21.07 3.31
C ASN A 83 -7.24 20.94 1.79
N LEU A 84 -8.22 20.34 1.13
CA LEU A 84 -8.28 20.24 -0.33
C LEU A 84 -8.43 21.62 -0.99
N LEU A 85 -9.27 22.50 -0.43
CA LEU A 85 -9.41 23.87 -0.92
C LEU A 85 -8.11 24.66 -0.73
N ALA A 86 -7.46 24.53 0.44
CA ALA A 86 -6.18 25.17 0.71
C ALA A 86 -5.09 24.70 -0.26
N GLN A 87 -4.99 23.39 -0.52
CA GLN A 87 -4.05 22.87 -1.52
C GLN A 87 -4.34 23.41 -2.92
N ASN A 88 -5.59 23.37 -3.38
CA ASN A 88 -5.95 23.88 -4.70
C ASN A 88 -5.63 25.38 -4.87
N GLN A 89 -5.81 26.16 -3.80
CA GLN A 89 -5.42 27.57 -3.81
C GLN A 89 -3.91 27.77 -3.90
N ILE A 90 -3.13 26.95 -3.19
CA ILE A 90 -1.66 26.99 -3.28
C ILE A 90 -1.21 26.64 -4.69
N LEU A 91 -1.75 25.59 -5.30
CA LEU A 91 -1.42 25.20 -6.68
C LEU A 91 -1.73 26.32 -7.69
N LYS A 92 -2.89 26.98 -7.57
CA LYS A 92 -3.22 28.12 -8.43
C LYS A 92 -2.23 29.27 -8.25
N ARG A 93 -1.89 29.61 -7.01
CA ARG A 93 -0.92 30.69 -6.72
C ARG A 93 0.46 30.37 -7.25
N THR A 94 0.94 29.13 -7.13
CA THR A 94 2.25 28.74 -7.67
C THR A 94 2.24 28.82 -9.19
N GLN A 95 1.20 28.32 -9.85
CA GLN A 95 1.03 28.44 -11.30
C GLN A 95 1.02 29.91 -11.76
N ASP A 96 0.27 30.78 -11.10
CA ASP A 96 0.23 32.22 -11.41
C ASP A 96 1.59 32.91 -11.23
N ILE A 97 2.40 32.45 -10.27
CA ILE A 97 3.77 32.94 -10.08
C ILE A 97 4.65 32.48 -11.25
N TYR A 98 4.60 31.20 -11.63
CA TYR A 98 5.35 30.67 -12.78
C TYR A 98 5.00 31.43 -14.07
N ASP A 99 3.72 31.66 -14.35
CA ASP A 99 3.27 32.37 -15.54
C ASP A 99 3.75 33.82 -15.56
N ARG A 100 3.73 34.50 -14.41
CA ARG A 100 4.27 35.87 -14.30
C ARG A 100 5.78 35.91 -14.50
N GLN A 101 6.51 34.95 -13.94
CA GLN A 101 7.96 34.87 -14.12
C GLN A 101 8.32 34.60 -15.58
N TYR A 102 7.60 33.69 -16.23
CA TYR A 102 7.80 33.38 -17.65
C TYR A 102 7.54 34.61 -18.54
N LYS A 103 6.45 35.36 -18.31
CA LYS A 103 6.17 36.60 -19.04
C LYS A 103 7.27 37.64 -18.85
N ARG A 104 7.74 37.84 -17.61
CA ARG A 104 8.85 38.76 -17.32
C ARG A 104 10.14 38.35 -18.01
N ALA A 105 10.53 37.08 -17.90
CA ALA A 105 11.73 36.54 -18.52
C ALA A 105 11.69 36.66 -20.05
N LYS A 106 10.53 36.43 -20.66
CA LYS A 106 10.33 36.61 -22.11
C LYS A 106 10.55 38.06 -22.54
N ILE A 107 10.00 39.03 -21.81
CA ILE A 107 10.18 40.46 -22.10
C ILE A 107 11.66 40.86 -21.95
N LEU A 108 12.32 40.42 -20.87
CA LEU A 108 13.75 40.65 -20.63
C LEU A 108 14.62 40.08 -21.76
N SER A 109 14.31 38.86 -22.22
CA SER A 109 15.02 38.22 -23.34
C SER A 109 14.89 39.03 -24.64
N ILE A 110 13.68 39.49 -24.97
CA ILE A 110 13.43 40.30 -26.17
C ILE A 110 14.20 41.63 -26.11
N LEU A 111 14.19 42.32 -24.97
CA LEU A 111 14.92 43.58 -24.79
C LEU A 111 16.43 43.39 -24.91
N ASN A 112 16.98 42.34 -24.29
CA ASN A 112 18.41 42.04 -24.39
C ASN A 112 18.81 41.72 -25.84
N LEU A 113 17.97 40.95 -26.55
CA LEU A 113 18.22 40.63 -27.95
C LEU A 113 18.22 41.89 -28.83
N SER A 114 17.27 42.81 -28.63
CA SER A 114 17.23 44.05 -29.39
C SER A 114 18.45 44.93 -29.16
N ILE A 115 18.93 45.02 -27.90
CA ILE A 115 20.14 45.77 -27.55
C ILE A 115 21.36 45.14 -28.22
N PHE A 116 21.49 43.81 -28.18
CA PHE A 116 22.59 43.09 -28.81
C PHE A 116 22.62 43.32 -30.34
N CYS A 117 21.47 43.29 -31.00
CA CYS A 117 21.37 43.57 -32.44
C CYS A 117 21.83 44.99 -32.78
N ILE A 118 21.44 46.01 -32.00
CA ILE A 118 21.87 47.39 -32.22
C ILE A 118 23.38 47.52 -32.03
N PHE A 119 23.94 46.93 -30.96
CA PHE A 119 25.38 46.91 -30.72
C PHE A 119 26.15 46.26 -31.85
N ALA A 120 25.68 45.12 -32.37
CA ALA A 120 26.31 44.43 -33.48
C ALA A 120 26.31 45.30 -34.76
N LEU A 121 25.21 45.99 -35.06
CA LEU A 121 25.13 46.90 -36.21
C LEU A 121 26.11 48.09 -36.08
N VAL A 122 26.24 48.68 -34.89
CA VAL A 122 27.19 49.76 -34.63
C VAL A 122 28.64 49.28 -34.80
N LEU A 123 28.98 48.09 -34.30
CA LEU A 123 30.30 47.51 -34.46
C LEU A 123 30.64 47.24 -35.92
N ILE A 124 29.69 46.71 -36.70
CA ILE A 124 29.88 46.48 -38.14
C ILE A 124 30.11 47.82 -38.85
N TYR A 125 29.32 48.84 -38.54
CA TYR A 125 29.46 50.18 -39.14
C TYR A 125 30.85 50.78 -38.85
N LEU A 126 31.32 50.71 -37.60
CA LEU A 126 32.65 51.19 -37.21
C LEU A 126 33.82 50.43 -37.87
N PHE A 127 33.63 49.16 -38.25
CA PHE A 127 34.69 48.36 -38.87
C PHE A 127 34.79 48.55 -40.39
N ILE A 128 33.73 49.04 -41.03
CA ILE A 128 33.67 49.32 -42.47
C ILE A 128 34.21 50.72 -42.81
N GLN A 129 34.17 51.64 -41.85
CA GLN A 129 34.60 53.04 -42.01
C GLN A 129 36.08 53.23 -41.67
#